data_AF-A0A0N0DG95-F1
#
_entry.id   AF-A0A0N0DG95-F1
#
_cell.length_a   1.000
_cell.length_b   1.000
_cell.length_c   1.000
_cell.angle_alpha   90.00
_cell.angle_beta   90.00
_cell.angle_gamma   90.00
#
_symmetry.space_group_name_H-M   'P 1'
#
loop_
_entity.id
_entity.type
_entity.pdbx_description
1 polymer ?
#
loop_
_entity_poly.entity_id
_entity_poly.type
_entity_poly.pdbx_seq_one_letter_code
_entity_poly.pdbx_strand_id
1 'polypeptide(L)'
;MNTQLHQAHREQSVYYFDGPDELKMVIQKNVEYYVRNCFMDQVQKAKDVFKDVKRLLPGTKEKEKHKKQKEIDEFCRNTDDHNHLDDDAGNH
;
A
#
# COMPACT_ATOMS: atom_id res chain seq x y z
N MET A 1 56.66 -20.41 28.61
CA MET A 1 55.26 -20.54 28.18
C MET A 1 54.99 -19.41 27.19
N ASN A 2 54.91 -19.72 25.90
CA ASN A 2 54.72 -18.75 24.83
C ASN A 2 53.23 -18.56 24.56
N THR A 3 52.66 -17.45 25.01
CA THR A 3 51.32 -17.02 24.62
C THR A 3 51.42 -16.28 23.28
N GLN A 4 51.37 -17.04 22.18
CA GLN A 4 51.06 -16.46 20.87
C GLN A 4 49.62 -15.96 20.91
N LEU A 5 49.44 -14.66 21.14
CA LEU A 5 48.20 -13.95 20.85
C LEU A 5 47.98 -14.03 19.34
N HIS A 6 47.23 -15.05 18.92
CA HIS A 6 46.72 -15.18 17.56
C HIS A 6 45.69 -14.05 17.37
N GLN A 7 46.16 -12.87 16.94
CA GLN A 7 45.31 -11.80 16.48
C GLN A 7 44.69 -12.25 15.16
N ALA A 8 43.54 -12.92 15.25
CA ALA A 8 42.65 -13.10 14.12
C ALA A 8 42.07 -11.74 13.74
N HIS A 9 42.87 -10.92 13.05
CA HIS A 9 42.34 -9.80 12.28
C HIS A 9 41.38 -10.43 11.27
N ARG A 10 40.07 -10.25 11.48
CA ARG A 10 39.08 -10.50 10.43
C ARG A 10 39.56 -9.72 9.20
N GLU A 11 40.00 -10.44 8.19
CA GLU A 11 40.28 -9.87 6.87
C GLU A 11 38.97 -9.28 6.38
N GLN A 12 38.79 -7.97 6.59
CA GLN A 12 37.76 -7.24 5.88
C GLN A 12 38.24 -7.21 4.43
N SER A 13 37.51 -7.87 3.54
CA SER A 13 37.78 -7.82 2.10
C SER A 13 37.66 -6.37 1.65
N VAL A 14 38.80 -5.69 1.51
CA VAL A 14 38.86 -4.36 0.93
C VAL A 14 38.64 -4.52 -0.56
N TYR A 15 37.55 -3.97 -1.07
CA TYR A 15 37.29 -3.94 -2.51
C TYR A 15 38.26 -2.94 -3.14
N TYR A 16 39.14 -3.43 -4.00
CA TYR A 16 40.03 -2.60 -4.79
C TYR A 16 39.37 -2.34 -6.14
N PHE A 17 39.20 -1.06 -6.49
CA PHE A 17 38.72 -0.68 -7.80
C PHE A 17 39.86 -0.81 -8.81
N ASP A 18 39.58 -1.41 -9.97
CA ASP A 18 40.55 -1.60 -11.06
C ASP A 18 40.98 -0.27 -11.68
N GLY A 19 40.21 0.80 -11.45
CA GLY A 19 40.55 2.15 -11.87
C GLY A 19 39.53 3.21 -11.45
N PRO A 20 39.83 4.49 -11.71
CA PRO A 20 38.96 5.62 -11.33
C PRO A 20 37.58 5.58 -11.98
N ASP A 21 37.45 4.96 -13.16
CA ASP A 21 36.18 4.85 -13.88
C ASP A 21 35.21 3.88 -13.20
N GLU A 22 35.72 2.77 -12.64
CA GLU A 22 34.90 1.80 -11.91
C GLU A 22 34.36 2.43 -10.61
N LEU A 23 35.23 3.12 -9.87
CA LEU A 23 34.85 3.85 -8.68
C LEU A 23 33.77 4.89 -8.99
N LYS A 24 33.95 5.66 -10.08
CA LYS A 24 32.97 6.65 -10.53
C LYS A 24 31.62 6.01 -10.87
N MET A 25 31.63 4.87 -11.57
CA MET A 25 30.40 4.15 -11.91
C MET A 25 29.66 3.66 -10.66
N VAL A 26 30.37 3.12 -9.67
CA VAL A 26 29.76 2.64 -8.43
C VAL A 26 29.18 3.79 -7.61
N ILE A 27 29.91 4.90 -7.48
CA ILE A 27 29.41 6.11 -6.81
C ILE A 27 28.15 6.62 -7.53
N GLN A 28 28.20 6.73 -8.87
CA GLN A 28 27.07 7.23 -9.65
C GLN A 28 25.83 6.35 -9.46
N LYS A 29 25.96 5.01 -9.58
CA LYS A 29 24.85 4.08 -9.37
C LYS A 29 24.25 4.20 -7.97
N ASN A 30 25.09 4.34 -6.94
CA ASN A 30 24.63 4.52 -5.58
C ASN A 30 23.87 5.84 -5.41
N VAL A 31 24.40 6.95 -5.92
CA VAL A 31 23.74 8.25 -5.85
C VAL A 31 22.39 8.22 -6.59
N GLU A 32 22.36 7.67 -7.81
CA GLU A 32 21.13 7.51 -8.59
C GLU A 32 20.08 6.68 -7.84
N TYR A 33 20.50 5.58 -7.22
CA TYR A 33 19.62 4.74 -6.41
C TYR A 33 19.00 5.51 -5.24
N TYR A 34 19.82 6.23 -4.45
CA TYR A 34 19.34 7.02 -3.32
C TYR A 34 18.41 8.16 -3.76
N VAL A 35 18.78 8.88 -4.81
CA VAL A 35 17.96 9.98 -5.35
C VAL A 35 16.62 9.44 -5.83
N ARG A 36 16.60 8.37 -6.62
CA ARG A 36 15.37 7.74 -7.12
C ARG A 36 14.46 7.30 -5.98
N ASN A 37 15.02 6.66 -4.95
CA ASN A 37 14.24 6.22 -3.80
C ASN A 37 13.66 7.39 -3.00
N CYS A 38 14.43 8.46 -2.82
CA CYS A 38 13.96 9.69 -2.17
C CYS A 38 12.77 10.29 -2.93
N PHE A 39 12.83 10.37 -4.26
CA PHE A 39 11.71 10.85 -5.07
C PHE A 39 10.49 9.94 -4.97
N MET A 40 10.68 8.62 -5.02
CA MET A 40 9.57 7.66 -4.90
C MET A 40 8.87 7.76 -3.53
N ASP A 41 9.62 7.91 -2.45
CA ASP A 41 9.08 8.09 -1.10
C ASP A 41 8.26 9.39 -0.99
N GLN A 42 8.77 10.50 -1.55
CA GLN A 42 8.03 11.77 -1.58
C GLN A 42 6.74 11.67 -2.42
N VAL A 43 6.79 10.99 -3.56
CA VAL A 43 5.59 10.77 -4.41
C VAL A 43 4.56 9.93 -3.67
N GLN A 44 5.00 8.90 -2.93
CA GLN A 44 4.09 8.06 -2.16
C GLN A 44 3.43 8.86 -1.03
N LYS A 45 4.21 9.64 -0.27
CA LYS A 45 3.68 10.56 0.75
C LYS A 45 2.67 11.55 0.18
N ALA A 46 2.95 12.14 -0.98
CA ALA A 46 2.01 13.04 -1.64
C ALA A 46 0.71 12.33 -2.02
N LYS A 47 0.79 11.12 -2.58
CA LYS A 47 -0.40 10.31 -2.92
C LYS A 47 -1.24 10.00 -1.69
N ASP A 48 -0.61 9.67 -0.57
CA ASP A 48 -1.32 9.36 0.68
C ASP A 48 -2.03 10.59 1.23
N VAL A 49 -1.37 11.76 1.22
CA VAL A 49 -2.01 13.04 1.58
C VAL A 49 -3.20 13.35 0.67
N PHE A 50 -3.05 13.18 -0.65
CA PHE A 50 -4.17 13.40 -1.58
C PHE A 50 -5.33 12.43 -1.32
N LYS A 51 -5.04 11.17 -0.97
CA LYS A 51 -6.06 10.17 -0.62
C LYS A 51 -6.80 10.56 0.65
N ASP A 52 -6.09 11.02 1.67
CA ASP A 52 -6.67 11.46 2.93
C ASP A 52 -7.54 12.71 2.73
N VAL A 53 -7.06 13.71 1.98
CA VAL A 53 -7.85 14.88 1.61
C VAL A 53 -9.10 14.46 0.85
N LYS A 54 -8.99 13.55 -0.12
CA LYS A 54 -10.14 13.05 -0.89
C LYS A 54 -11.18 12.33 -0.01
N ARG A 55 -10.75 11.64 1.05
CA ARG A 55 -11.64 11.02 2.04
C ARG A 55 -12.33 12.05 2.94
N LEU A 56 -11.68 13.18 3.19
CA LEU A 56 -12.23 14.28 3.99
C LEU A 56 -13.23 15.14 3.18
N LEU A 57 -13.15 15.13 1.85
CA LEU A 57 -14.08 15.88 1.01
C LEU A 57 -15.55 15.40 1.21
N PRO A 58 -16.51 16.33 1.35
CA PRO A 58 -17.92 16.00 1.65
C PRO A 58 -18.55 15.03 0.63
N GLY A 59 -18.22 15.20 -0.65
CA GLY A 59 -18.85 14.45 -1.74
C GLY A 59 -18.49 12.96 -1.83
N THR A 60 -17.42 12.48 -1.18
CA THR A 60 -17.12 11.03 -1.12
C THR A 60 -17.94 10.33 -0.04
N LYS A 61 -18.15 10.98 1.11
CA LYS A 61 -19.02 10.50 2.19
C LYS A 61 -20.49 10.45 1.76
N GLU A 62 -20.93 11.41 0.95
CA GLU A 62 -22.30 11.47 0.43
C GLU A 62 -22.58 10.36 -0.58
N LYS A 63 -21.60 10.04 -1.45
CA LYS A 63 -21.67 8.89 -2.37
C LYS A 63 -21.69 7.54 -1.63
N GLU A 64 -20.90 7.38 -0.57
CA GLU A 64 -20.95 6.17 0.27
C GLU A 64 -22.29 6.02 0.98
N LYS A 65 -22.86 7.11 1.51
CA LYS A 65 -24.19 7.10 2.12
C LYS A 65 -25.27 6.74 1.10
N HIS A 66 -25.24 7.33 -0.10
CA HIS A 66 -26.17 6.98 -1.17
C HIS A 66 -26.03 5.53 -1.63
N LYS A 67 -24.80 5.00 -1.73
CA LYS A 67 -24.58 3.60 -2.08
C LYS A 67 -25.15 2.66 -1.02
N LYS A 68 -24.85 2.91 0.26
CA LYS A 68 -25.39 2.12 1.38
C LYS A 68 -26.91 2.20 1.45
N GLN A 69 -27.50 3.39 1.24
CA GLN A 69 -28.95 3.54 1.22
C GLN A 69 -29.57 2.73 0.08
N LYS A 70 -28.97 2.73 -1.10
CA LYS A 70 -29.45 1.93 -2.24
C LYS A 70 -29.37 0.42 -1.96
N GLU A 71 -28.29 -0.06 -1.34
CA GLU A 71 -28.15 -1.48 -0.94
C GLU A 71 -29.20 -1.86 0.12
N ILE A 72 -29.47 -0.98 1.10
CA ILE A 72 -30.52 -1.19 2.11
C ILE A 72 -31.90 -1.21 1.45
N ASP A 73 -32.21 -0.25 0.59
CA ASP A 73 -33.49 -0.18 -0.12
C ASP A 73 -33.71 -1.42 -1.00
N GLU A 74 -32.67 -1.93 -1.66
CA GLU A 74 -32.73 -3.16 -2.46
C GLU A 74 -32.92 -4.41 -1.59
N PHE A 75 -32.25 -4.49 -0.45
CA PHE A 75 -32.44 -5.57 0.53
C PHE A 75 -33.88 -5.59 1.08
N CYS A 76 -34.41 -4.43 1.48
CA CYS A 76 -35.78 -4.32 1.97
C CYS A 76 -36.80 -4.70 0.88
N ARG A 77 -36.62 -4.23 -0.35
CA ARG A 77 -37.52 -4.59 -1.47
C ARG A 77 -37.52 -6.09 -1.77
N ASN A 78 -36.37 -6.74 -1.70
CA ASN A 78 -36.27 -8.19 -1.92
C ASN A 78 -36.87 -9.01 -0.76
N THR A 79 -37.17 -8.38 0.39
CA THR A 79 -37.77 -9.05 1.56
C THR A 79 -39.31 -8.87 1.59
N ASP A 80 -39.84 -7.83 0.93
CA ASP A 80 -41.28 -7.56 0.85
C ASP A 80 -42.03 -8.45 -0.17
N ASP A 81 -41.32 -9.11 -1.11
CA ASP A 81 -41.92 -10.00 -2.12
C ASP A 81 -42.35 -11.38 -1.57
N HIS A 82 -42.23 -11.64 -0.27
CA HIS A 82 -42.60 -12.94 0.34
C HIS A 82 -43.96 -12.97 1.07
N ASN A 83 -44.77 -11.90 1.01
CA ASN A 83 -46.12 -11.88 1.58
C ASN A 83 -47.25 -11.93 0.54
N HIS A 84 -47.10 -12.76 -0.50
CA HIS A 84 -48.24 -13.24 -1.27
C HIS A 84 -48.39 -14.75 -1.07
N LEU A 85 -48.76 -15.14 0.15
CA LEU A 85 -49.33 -16.45 0.41
C LEU A 85 -50.83 -16.36 0.11
N ASP A 86 -51.18 -17.03 -0.98
CA ASP A 86 -52.48 -17.51 -1.42
C ASP A 86 -53.61 -17.48 -0.37
N ASP A 87 -54.50 -16.49 -0.46
CA ASP A 87 -55.86 -16.60 0.08
C ASP A 87 -56.74 -17.36 -0.92
N ASP A 88 -56.52 -18.67 -1.06
CA ASP A 88 -57.46 -19.59 -1.72
C ASP A 88 -58.11 -20.48 -0.65
N ALA A 89 -59.02 -19.87 0.11
CA ALA A 89 -59.92 -20.59 1.03
C ALA A 89 -61.34 -20.49 0.49
N GLY A 90 -61.77 -21.59 -0.14
CA GLY A 90 -63.08 -21.73 -0.76
C GLY A 90 -64.25 -21.51 0.19
N ASN A 91 -65.37 -21.03 -0.38
CA ASN A 91 -66.66 -21.05 0.28
C ASN A 91 -67.60 -22.01 -0.46
N HIS A 92 -67.90 -23.10 0.24
CA HIS A 92 -68.85 -24.14 -0.08
C HIS A 92 -70.29 -23.70 0.26
#